data_AF-A0A7Y5KMK9-F1
#
_entry.id   AF-A0A7Y5KMK9-F1
#
_cell.length_a   1.000
_cell.length_b   1.000
_cell.length_c   1.000
_cell.angle_alpha   90.00
_cell.angle_beta   90.00
_cell.angle_gamma   90.00
#
_symmetry.space_group_name_H-M   'P 1'
#
loop_
_entity.id
_entity.type
_entity.pdbx_description
1 polymer ?
#
loop_
_entity_poly.entity_id
_entity_poly.type
_entity_poly.pdbx_seq_one_letter_code
_entity_poly.pdbx_strand_id
1 'polypeptide(L)'
;MTKSGVNRLRTLLGQIVWIVCLLAAAALLLGTAVVVLEANTRNALVEGVLKAADWADLGVFSRTAGIKQFTGENALIKNAFVNWGLGAVAWLVVGRITRRILTP
;
A
#
# COMPACT_ATOMS: atom_id res chain seq x y z
N MET A 1 32.18 10.37 13.63
CA MET A 1 31.12 10.81 12.71
C MET A 1 30.63 12.18 13.15
N THR A 2 30.60 13.18 12.27
CA THR A 2 30.11 14.53 12.60
C THR A 2 28.58 14.54 12.70
N LYS A 3 28.00 15.46 13.49
CA LYS A 3 26.53 15.61 13.63
C LYS A 3 25.83 15.77 12.28
N SER A 4 26.49 16.41 11.29
CA SER A 4 25.96 16.57 9.94
C SER A 4 25.84 15.25 9.17
N GLY A 5 26.80 14.32 9.35
CA GLY A 5 26.78 13.00 8.71
C GLY A 5 25.63 12.13 9.22
N VAL A 6 25.38 12.14 10.53
CA VAL A 6 24.26 11.40 11.14
C VAL A 6 22.92 11.97 10.69
N ASN A 7 22.77 13.30 10.66
CA ASN A 7 21.54 13.93 10.20
C ASN A 7 21.24 13.62 8.74
N ARG A 8 22.26 13.64 7.86
CA ARG A 8 22.10 13.28 6.45
C ARG A 8 21.65 11.83 6.28
N LEU A 9 22.25 10.89 7.01
CA LEU A 9 21.86 9.49 6.98
C LEU A 9 20.40 9.30 7.42
N ARG A 10 20.00 9.93 8.53
CA ARG A 10 18.63 9.88 9.04
C ARG A 10 17.61 10.42 8.03
N THR A 11 17.93 11.51 7.35
CA THR A 11 17.09 12.07 6.28
C THR A 11 16.96 11.11 5.09
N LEU A 12 18.06 10.47 4.67
CA LEU A 12 18.03 9.48 3.58
C LEU A 12 17.18 8.27 3.96
N LEU A 13 17.34 7.73 5.18
CA LEU A 13 16.51 6.63 5.68
C LEU A 13 15.02 7.03 5.72
N GLY A 14 14.72 8.24 6.20
CA GLY A 14 13.35 8.76 6.20
C GLY A 14 12.75 8.89 4.80
N GLN A 15 13.55 9.26 3.80
CA GLN A 15 13.12 9.30 2.40
C GLN A 15 12.89 7.91 1.83
N ILE A 16 13.79 6.96 2.06
CA ILE A 16 13.65 5.58 1.58
C ILE A 16 12.38 4.95 2.16
N VAL A 17 12.18 5.04 3.48
CA VAL A 17 10.97 4.52 4.13
C VAL A 17 9.70 5.16 3.55
N TRP A 18 9.72 6.47 3.33
CA TRP A 18 8.60 7.16 2.71
C TRP A 18 8.28 6.66 1.31
N ILE A 19 9.30 6.45 0.47
CA ILE A 19 9.14 5.93 -0.89
C ILE A 19 8.56 4.52 -0.86
N VAL A 20 9.05 3.64 0.01
CA VAL A 20 8.52 2.27 0.16
C VAL A 20 7.05 2.31 0.55
N CYS A 21 6.67 3.14 1.52
CA CYS A 21 5.27 3.29 1.92
C CYS A 21 4.39 3.84 0.78
N LEU A 22 4.91 4.79 0.00
CA LEU A 22 4.21 5.35 -1.14
C LEU A 22 3.99 4.31 -2.24
N LEU A 23 4.98 3.48 -2.52
CA LEU A 23 4.89 2.38 -3.49
C LEU A 23 3.87 1.31 -3.04
N ALA A 24 3.86 0.95 -1.76
CA ALA A 24 2.87 0.02 -1.21
C ALA A 24 1.44 0.59 -1.33
N ALA A 25 1.24 1.86 -0.97
CA ALA A 25 -0.04 2.54 -1.13
C ALA A 25 -0.48 2.61 -2.61
N ALA A 26 0.45 2.92 -3.52
CA ALA A 26 0.17 2.94 -4.96
C ALA A 26 -0.23 1.56 -5.49
N ALA A 27 0.48 0.50 -5.08
CA ALA A 27 0.15 -0.87 -5.46
C ALA A 27 -1.28 -1.25 -5.05
N LEU A 28 -1.68 -0.93 -3.81
CA LEU A 28 -3.04 -1.17 -3.30
C LEU A 28 -4.13 -0.42 -4.09
N LEU A 29 -3.89 0.84 -4.43
CA LEU A 29 -4.83 1.65 -5.21
C LEU A 29 -4.94 1.17 -6.66
N LEU A 30 -3.80 0.82 -7.29
CA LEU A 30 -3.78 0.25 -8.64
C LEU A 30 -4.45 -1.13 -8.67
N GLY A 31 -4.18 -1.98 -7.67
CA GLY A 31 -4.87 -3.26 -7.51
C GLY A 31 -6.37 -3.08 -7.36
N THR A 32 -6.80 -2.08 -6.58
CA THR A 32 -8.23 -1.73 -6.45
C THR A 32 -8.83 -1.35 -7.80
N ALA A 33 -8.19 -0.47 -8.56
CA ALA A 33 -8.66 -0.08 -9.89
C ALA A 33 -8.77 -1.28 -10.83
N VAL A 34 -7.78 -2.17 -10.81
CA VAL A 34 -7.81 -3.43 -11.58
C VAL A 34 -9.01 -4.30 -11.22
N VAL A 35 -9.30 -4.47 -9.92
CA VAL A 35 -10.44 -5.28 -9.47
C VAL A 35 -11.77 -4.63 -9.83
N VAL A 36 -11.89 -3.32 -9.63
CA VAL A 36 -13.13 -2.55 -9.91
C VAL A 36 -13.45 -2.52 -11.40
N LEU A 37 -12.43 -2.40 -12.25
CA LEU A 37 -12.58 -2.38 -13.71
C LEU A 37 -12.62 -3.78 -14.33
N GLU A 38 -12.58 -4.84 -13.51
CA GLU A 38 -12.55 -6.24 -13.95
C GLU A 38 -11.47 -6.49 -15.03
N ALA A 39 -10.29 -5.90 -14.84
CA ALA A 39 -9.25 -5.92 -15.86
C ALA A 39 -8.75 -7.36 -16.12
N ASN A 40 -8.37 -7.62 -17.37
CA ASN A 40 -7.97 -8.96 -17.82
C ASN A 40 -6.70 -9.46 -17.10
N THR A 41 -6.88 -10.42 -16.19
CA THR A 41 -5.81 -11.01 -15.37
C THR A 41 -4.82 -11.90 -16.14
N ARG A 42 -5.08 -12.19 -17.42
CA ARG A 42 -4.11 -12.87 -18.30
C ARG A 42 -2.97 -11.95 -18.77
N ASN A 43 -3.08 -10.65 -18.51
CA ASN A 43 -2.02 -9.69 -18.79
C ASN A 43 -1.00 -9.70 -17.64
N ALA A 44 0.27 -9.95 -17.96
CA ALA A 44 1.35 -10.00 -16.98
C ALA A 44 1.48 -8.71 -16.13
N LEU A 45 1.14 -7.55 -16.68
CA LEU A 45 1.13 -6.28 -15.93
C LEU A 45 0.01 -6.26 -14.88
N VAL A 46 -1.20 -6.71 -15.26
CA VAL A 46 -2.35 -6.78 -14.35
C VAL A 46 -2.07 -7.77 -13.23
N GLU A 47 -1.52 -8.93 -13.56
CA GLU A 47 -1.11 -9.94 -12.57
C GLU A 47 -0.01 -9.40 -11.65
N GLY A 48 0.99 -8.70 -12.19
CA GLY A 48 2.05 -8.07 -11.42
C GLY A 48 1.53 -7.04 -10.41
N VAL A 49 0.58 -6.18 -10.84
CA VAL A 49 -0.08 -5.20 -9.96
C VAL A 49 -0.87 -5.90 -8.85
N LEU A 50 -1.62 -6.95 -9.18
CA LEU A 50 -2.39 -7.71 -8.19
C LEU A 50 -1.48 -8.39 -7.15
N LYS A 51 -0.38 -9.01 -7.58
CA LYS A 51 0.60 -9.60 -6.65
C LYS A 51 1.24 -8.55 -5.74
N ALA A 52 1.57 -7.37 -6.27
CA ALA A 52 2.11 -6.27 -5.48
C ALA A 52 1.08 -5.77 -4.45
N ALA A 53 -0.19 -5.66 -4.83
CA ALA A 53 -1.28 -5.28 -3.93
C ALA A 53 -1.53 -6.33 -2.84
N ASP A 54 -1.61 -7.61 -3.21
CA ASP A 54 -1.79 -8.73 -2.26
C ASP A 54 -0.60 -8.81 -1.29
N TRP A 55 0.63 -8.44 -1.69
CA TRP A 55 1.77 -8.33 -0.76
C TRP A 55 1.67 -7.11 0.15
N ALA A 56 1.26 -5.97 -0.39
CA ALA A 56 1.16 -4.70 0.33
C ALA A 56 -0.01 -4.65 1.32
N ASP A 57 -1.01 -5.53 1.20
CA ASP A 57 -2.16 -5.56 2.10
C ASP A 57 -1.85 -6.17 3.48
N LEU A 58 -0.68 -6.82 3.60
CA LEU A 58 -0.14 -7.42 4.82
C LEU A 58 -1.08 -8.48 5.44
N GLY A 59 -2.01 -9.03 4.68
CA GLY A 59 -3.07 -9.93 5.12
C GLY A 59 -4.20 -9.23 5.88
N VAL A 60 -3.90 -8.19 6.67
CA VAL A 60 -4.88 -7.44 7.46
C VAL A 60 -5.89 -6.72 6.56
N PHE A 61 -5.42 -6.14 5.45
CA PHE A 61 -6.24 -5.40 4.51
C PHE A 61 -6.66 -6.26 3.32
N SER A 62 -6.70 -7.59 3.46
CA SER A 62 -7.03 -8.48 2.35
C SER A 62 -8.38 -8.19 1.70
N ARG A 63 -8.43 -8.27 0.37
CA ARG A 63 -9.69 -8.19 -0.40
C ARG A 63 -10.60 -9.42 -0.24
N THR A 64 -10.09 -10.54 0.27
CA THR A 64 -10.87 -11.77 0.47
C THR A 64 -11.14 -12.07 1.94
N ALA A 65 -10.25 -11.63 2.84
CA ALA A 65 -10.36 -11.91 4.28
C ALA A 65 -9.95 -10.74 5.19
N GLY A 66 -10.07 -9.50 4.71
CA GLY A 66 -9.64 -8.31 5.46
C GLY A 66 -10.62 -7.84 6.54
N ILE A 67 -10.29 -6.70 7.15
CA ILE A 67 -11.03 -6.06 8.26
C ILE A 67 -12.53 -5.95 7.96
N LYS A 68 -12.89 -5.56 6.73
CA LYS A 68 -14.29 -5.47 6.31
C LYS A 68 -14.61 -6.56 5.30
N GLN A 69 -15.69 -7.29 5.57
CA GLN A 69 -16.28 -8.24 4.63
C GLN A 69 -17.72 -7.81 4.30
N PHE A 70 -17.92 -7.51 3.03
CA PHE A 70 -19.22 -7.34 2.39
C PHE A 70 -19.65 -8.69 1.82
N THR A 71 -20.96 -8.92 1.83
CA THR A 71 -21.60 -10.09 1.24
C THR A 71 -22.59 -9.65 0.15
N GLY A 72 -23.02 -10.61 -0.67
CA GLY A 72 -23.93 -10.36 -1.77
C GLY A 72 -23.24 -9.79 -3.02
N GLU A 73 -24.02 -9.08 -3.84
CA GLU A 73 -23.56 -8.63 -5.15
C GLU A 73 -22.36 -7.66 -5.04
N ASN A 74 -21.36 -7.89 -5.90
CA ASN A 74 -20.13 -7.11 -5.97
C ASN A 74 -19.33 -7.10 -4.67
N ALA A 75 -19.49 -8.11 -3.81
CA ALA A 75 -18.77 -8.25 -2.55
C ALA A 75 -17.24 -8.14 -2.72
N LEU A 76 -16.67 -8.80 -3.73
CA LEU A 76 -15.23 -8.74 -4.01
C LEU A 76 -14.77 -7.31 -4.31
N ILE A 77 -15.50 -6.61 -5.19
CA ILE A 77 -15.20 -5.22 -5.57
C ILE A 77 -15.26 -4.31 -4.34
N LYS A 78 -16.32 -4.43 -3.54
CA LYS A 78 -16.51 -3.64 -2.31
C LYS A 78 -15.42 -3.93 -1.28
N ASN A 79 -15.05 -5.20 -1.11
CA ASN A 79 -13.99 -5.62 -0.20
C ASN A 79 -12.64 -5.08 -0.64
N ALA A 80 -12.27 -5.23 -1.92
CA ALA A 80 -11.04 -4.69 -2.46
C ALA A 80 -10.99 -3.18 -2.28
N PHE A 81 -12.04 -2.46 -2.69
CA PHE A 81 -12.09 -1.00 -2.60
C PHE A 81 -11.93 -0.48 -1.17
N VAL A 82 -12.66 -1.06 -0.22
CA VAL A 82 -12.60 -0.60 1.17
C VAL A 82 -11.32 -1.05 1.86
N ASN A 83 -10.96 -2.34 1.78
CA ASN A 83 -9.81 -2.85 2.55
C ASN A 83 -8.49 -2.33 1.98
N TRP A 84 -8.27 -2.40 0.67
CA TRP A 84 -7.04 -1.88 0.07
C TRP A 84 -6.98 -0.36 0.08
N GLY A 85 -8.12 0.34 0.00
CA GLY A 85 -8.20 1.79 0.23
C GLY A 85 -7.74 2.17 1.64
N LEU A 86 -8.23 1.47 2.66
CA LEU A 86 -7.79 1.67 4.06
C LEU A 86 -6.32 1.29 4.25
N GLY A 87 -5.86 0.21 3.64
CA GLY A 87 -4.45 -0.19 3.67
C GLY A 87 -3.53 0.87 3.07
N ALA A 88 -3.92 1.48 1.95
CA ALA A 88 -3.18 2.58 1.33
C ALA A 88 -3.07 3.78 2.28
N VAL A 89 -4.17 4.16 2.93
CA VAL A 89 -4.16 5.22 3.96
C VAL A 89 -3.23 4.85 5.11
N ALA A 90 -3.27 3.61 5.60
CA ALA A 90 -2.42 3.15 6.69
C ALA A 90 -0.92 3.27 6.33
N TRP A 91 -0.52 2.82 5.13
CA TRP A 91 0.85 2.99 4.63
C TRP A 91 1.28 4.46 4.58
N LEU A 92 0.43 5.34 4.06
CA LEU A 92 0.73 6.77 3.98
C LEU A 92 0.88 7.41 5.37
N VAL A 93 0.00 7.06 6.32
CA VAL A 93 0.06 7.57 7.70
C VAL A 93 1.34 7.09 8.40
N VAL A 94 1.63 5.78 8.37
CA VAL A 94 2.82 5.19 8.98
C VAL A 94 4.09 5.77 8.35
N GLY A 95 4.15 5.86 7.02
CA GLY A 95 5.27 6.47 6.31
C GLY A 95 5.47 7.93 6.69
N ARG A 96 4.38 8.71 6.82
CA ARG A 96 4.44 10.13 7.17
C ARG A 96 4.96 10.33 8.60
N ILE A 97 4.48 9.52 9.53
CA ILE A 97 4.91 9.55 10.94
C ILE A 97 6.39 9.14 11.03
N THR A 98 6.76 8.03 10.41
CA THR A 98 8.14 7.50 10.44
C THR A 98 9.11 8.50 9.84
N ARG A 99 8.76 9.12 8.70
CA ARG A 99 9.59 10.18 8.11
C ARG A 99 9.74 11.38 9.03
N ARG A 100 8.67 11.82 9.73
CA ARG A 100 8.75 12.90 10.71
C ARG A 100 9.63 12.56 11.91
N ILE A 101 9.67 11.30 12.34
CA ILE A 101 10.54 10.85 13.44
C ILE A 101 12.00 10.75 13.00
N LEU A 102 12.24 10.27 11.78
CA LEU A 102 13.59 10.07 11.24
C LEU A 102 14.23 11.40 10.85
N THR A 103 13.49 12.29 10.20
CA THR A 103 14.00 13.60 9.80
C THR A 103 14.08 14.49 11.05
N PRO A 104 15.27 14.99 11.41
CA PRO A 104 15.43 15.90 12.54
C PRO A 104 14.77 17.26 12.29
#